data_AF-A0A432GP88-F1
#
_entry.id   AF-A0A432GP88-F1
#
_cell.length_a   1.000
_cell.length_b   1.000
_cell.length_c   1.000
_cell.angle_alpha   90.00
_cell.angle_beta   90.00
_cell.angle_gamma   90.00
#
_symmetry.space_group_name_H-M   'P 1'
#
loop_
_entity.id
_entity.type
_entity.pdbx_description
1 polymer ?
#
loop_
_entity_poly.entity_id
_entity_poly.type
_entity_poly.pdbx_seq_one_letter_code
_entity_poly.pdbx_strand_id
1 'polypeptide(L)' 'ELENSESTGVAGELVLSGERVSQQATENGWDFETELIRLLAHGCAHLAGWNHERSSEEASEMLELETELLKKVGLTNIY' A
#
# COMPACT_ATOMS: atom_id res chain seq x y z
N GLU A 1 -19.10 -34.30 2.48
CA GLU A 1 -18.17 -34.06 3.60
C GLU A 1 -16.80 -33.87 2.96
N LEU A 2 -16.14 -32.72 3.03
CA LEU A 2 -15.88 -31.84 4.17
C LEU A 2 -16.06 -30.37 3.75
N GLU A 3 -16.61 -29.58 4.67
CA GLU A 3 -16.79 -28.13 4.54
C GLU A 3 -15.44 -27.45 4.33
N ASN A 4 -15.28 -26.74 3.21
CA ASN A 4 -14.20 -25.76 3.05
C ASN A 4 -14.58 -24.59 3.97
N SER A 5 -14.25 -24.71 5.26
CA SER A 5 -14.26 -23.61 6.20
C SER A 5 -13.22 -22.61 5.69
N GLU A 6 -13.64 -21.69 4.82
CA GLU A 6 -12.92 -20.47 4.50
C GLU A 6 -12.73 -19.70 5.80
N SER A 7 -11.69 -20.07 6.55
CA SER A 7 -11.08 -19.16 7.50
C SER A 7 -10.60 -18.01 6.64
N THR A 8 -11.36 -16.93 6.54
CA THR A 8 -10.88 -15.65 6.03
C THR A 8 -9.71 -15.25 6.92
N GLY A 9 -8.51 -15.71 6.55
CA GLY A 9 -7.31 -15.54 7.34
C GLY A 9 -6.97 -14.06 7.40
N VAL A 10 -6.54 -13.61 8.57
CA VAL A 10 -5.97 -12.28 8.71
C VAL A 10 -4.64 -12.27 7.95
N ALA A 11 -4.55 -11.46 6.90
CA ALA A 11 -3.32 -11.34 6.08
C ALA A 11 -2.16 -10.71 6.86
N GLY A 12 -2.48 -9.84 7.83
CA GLY A 12 -1.53 -9.18 8.72
C GLY A 12 -2.09 -7.88 9.29
N GLU A 13 -1.22 -7.09 9.90
CA GLU A 13 -1.56 -5.78 10.47
C GLU A 13 -0.66 -4.70 9.84
N LEU A 14 -1.24 -3.52 9.57
CA LEU A 14 -0.51 -2.33 9.16
C LEU A 14 -0.58 -1.29 10.26
N VAL A 15 0.59 -0.79 10.66
CA VAL A 15 0.72 0.27 11.67
C VAL A 15 1.40 1.46 11.03
N LEU A 16 0.75 2.61 11.08
CA LEU A 16 1.22 3.85 10.47
C LEU A 16 1.38 4.93 11.55
N SER A 17 2.46 5.70 11.47
CA SER A 17 2.65 6.88 12.31
C SER A 17 1.97 8.08 11.66
N GLY A 18 0.95 8.63 12.32
CA GLY A 18 0.26 9.84 11.85
C GLY A 18 1.21 11.03 11.68
N GLU A 19 2.20 11.18 12.57
CA GLU A 19 3.22 12.23 12.45
C GLU A 19 4.04 12.09 11.15
N ARG A 20 4.44 10.86 10.82
CA ARG A 20 5.19 10.59 9.59
C ARG A 20 4.35 10.79 8.34
N VAL A 21 3.08 10.40 8.37
CA VAL A 21 2.13 10.65 7.28
C VAL A 21 1.99 12.17 7.06
N SER A 22 1.80 12.96 8.12
CA SER A 22 1.72 14.42 8.00
C SER A 22 3.00 15.05 7.45
N GLN A 23 4.16 14.56 7.89
CA GLN A 23 5.45 15.02 7.38
C GLN A 23 5.59 14.73 5.88
N GLN A 24 5.36 13.49 5.46
CA GLN A 24 5.51 13.06 4.06
C GLN A 24 4.49 13.73 3.15
N ALA A 25 3.25 13.93 3.62
CA ALA A 25 2.22 14.67 2.89
C ALA A 25 2.72 16.07 2.52
N THR A 26 3.33 16.77 3.49
CA THR A 26 3.91 18.10 3.30
C THR A 26 5.11 18.06 2.34
N GLU A 27 6.04 17.12 2.53
CA GLU A 27 7.25 16.98 1.70
C GLU A 27 6.91 16.69 0.24
N ASN A 28 5.86 15.91 0.01
CA ASN A 28 5.45 15.52 -1.32
C ASN A 28 4.39 16.44 -1.95
N GLY A 29 3.81 17.37 -1.18
CA GLY A 29 2.88 18.38 -1.69
C GLY A 29 1.43 17.92 -1.85
N TRP A 30 0.98 16.96 -1.04
CA TRP A 30 -0.43 16.53 -0.99
C TRP A 30 -1.00 16.59 0.43
N ASP A 31 -2.31 16.40 0.55
CA ASP A 31 -2.97 16.37 1.85
C ASP A 31 -2.67 15.07 2.62
N PHE A 32 -3.04 15.09 3.91
CA PHE A 32 -2.82 13.97 4.81
C PHE A 32 -3.54 12.70 4.33
N GLU A 33 -4.75 12.82 3.80
CA GLU A 33 -5.56 11.68 3.38
C GLU A 33 -4.93 10.98 2.15
N THR A 34 -4.44 11.76 1.20
CA THR A 34 -3.73 11.25 0.01
C THR A 34 -2.48 10.47 0.41
N GLU A 35 -1.66 11.02 1.30
CA GLU A 35 -0.46 10.34 1.79
C GLU A 35 -0.80 9.08 2.60
N LEU A 36 -1.84 9.14 3.44
CA LEU A 36 -2.32 8.00 4.21
C LEU A 36 -2.74 6.84 3.29
N ILE A 37 -3.53 7.14 2.26
CA ILE A 37 -3.99 6.13 1.29
C ILE A 37 -2.80 5.56 0.50
N ARG A 38 -1.82 6.39 0.13
CA ARG A 38 -0.57 5.92 -0.52
C ARG A 38 0.17 4.92 0.37
N LEU A 39 0.40 5.26 1.64
CA LEU A 39 1.11 4.37 2.57
C LEU A 39 0.32 3.09 2.88
N LEU A 40 -1.02 3.15 2.89
CA LEU A 40 -1.86 1.97 3.00
C LEU A 40 -1.73 1.06 1.78
N ALA A 41 -1.73 1.61 0.55
CA ALA A 41 -1.53 0.84 -0.67
C ALA A 41 -0.15 0.17 -0.67
N HIS A 42 0.89 0.91 -0.31
CA HIS A 42 2.26 0.41 -0.14
C HIS A 42 2.34 -0.72 0.90
N GLY A 43 1.76 -0.52 2.07
CA GLY A 43 1.69 -1.55 3.12
C GLY A 43 0.91 -2.80 2.68
N CYS A 44 -0.18 -2.63 1.93
CA CYS A 44 -0.94 -3.75 1.37
C CYS A 44 -0.14 -4.54 0.34
N ALA A 45 0.66 -3.88 -0.51
CA ALA A 45 1.58 -4.55 -1.42
C ALA A 45 2.62 -5.40 -0.66
N HIS A 46 3.16 -4.87 0.45
CA HIS A 46 4.03 -5.65 1.33
C HIS A 46 3.34 -6.86 1.97
N LEU A 47 2.10 -6.71 2.47
CA LEU A 47 1.33 -7.84 2.99
C LEU A 47 1.00 -8.90 1.92
N ALA A 48 0.87 -8.48 0.66
CA ALA A 48 0.70 -9.38 -0.47
C ALA A 48 2.00 -10.09 -0.91
N GLY A 49 3.14 -9.79 -0.27
CA GLY A 49 4.41 -10.47 -0.47
C GLY A 49 5.42 -9.74 -1.36
N TRP A 50 5.11 -8.54 -1.83
CA TRP A 50 6.02 -7.73 -2.66
C TRP A 50 7.06 -7.00 -1.80
N ASN A 51 8.28 -6.84 -2.32
CA ASN A 51 9.32 -6.11 -1.60
C ASN A 51 10.27 -5.37 -2.54
N HIS A 52 10.08 -4.04 -2.61
CA HIS A 52 10.89 -3.14 -3.42
C HIS A 52 12.37 -3.04 -3.00
N GLU A 53 12.77 -3.53 -1.82
CA GLU A 53 14.18 -3.51 -1.38
C GLU A 53 14.99 -4.71 -1.93
N ARG A 54 14.33 -5.74 -2.48
CA ARG A 54 15.00 -6.97 -2.94
C ARG A 54 15.70 -6.82 -4.28
N SER A 55 15.07 -6.14 -5.24
CA SER A 55 15.60 -5.94 -6.58
C SER A 55 14.92 -4.75 -7.27
N SER A 56 15.54 -4.22 -8.32
CA SER A 56 14.92 -3.19 -9.17
C SER A 56 13.70 -3.69 -9.93
N GLU A 57 13.65 -4.99 -10.23
CA GLU A 57 12.52 -5.63 -10.91
C GLU A 57 11.31 -5.70 -9.97
N GLU A 58 11.49 -6.25 -8.76
CA GLU A 58 10.41 -6.29 -7.75
C GLU A 58 9.95 -4.87 -7.36
N ALA A 59 10.86 -3.89 -7.33
CA ALA A 59 10.50 -2.50 -7.08
C ALA A 59 9.58 -1.93 -8.18
N SER A 60 9.83 -2.26 -9.45
CA SER A 60 8.98 -1.85 -10.57
C SER A 60 7.61 -2.51 -10.51
N GLU A 61 7.56 -3.81 -10.25
CA GLU A 61 6.31 -4.56 -10.13
C GLU A 61 5.46 -4.08 -8.94
N MET A 62 6.10 -3.79 -7.81
CA MET A 62 5.43 -3.24 -6.64
C MET A 62 4.86 -1.84 -6.93
N LEU A 63 5.62 -0.98 -7.63
CA LEU A 63 5.16 0.36 -8.03
C LEU A 63 3.94 0.29 -8.96
N GLU A 64 3.94 -0.64 -9.91
CA GLU A 64 2.79 -0.88 -10.79
C GLU A 64 1.55 -1.28 -9.98
N LEU A 65 1.69 -2.22 -9.05
CA LEU A 65 0.61 -2.65 -8.16
C LEU A 65 0.08 -1.48 -7.30
N GLU A 66 0.97 -0.70 -6.67
CA GLU A 66 0.59 0.47 -5.88
C GLU A 66 -0.20 1.49 -6.72
N THR A 67 0.28 1.76 -7.93
CA THR A 67 -0.39 2.66 -8.89
C THR A 67 -1.78 2.15 -9.26
N GLU A 68 -1.95 0.84 -9.47
CA GLU A 68 -3.25 0.24 -9.74
C GLU A 68 -4.20 0.33 -8.54
N LEU A 69 -3.72 0.09 -7.32
CA LEU A 69 -4.51 0.21 -6.10
C LEU A 69 -5.00 1.65 -5.89
N LEU A 70 -4.13 2.64 -6.11
CA LEU A 70 -4.46 4.07 -5.99
C LEU A 70 -5.52 4.49 -7.01
N LYS A 71 -5.40 4.03 -8.26
CA LYS A 71 -6.41 4.28 -9.31
C LYS A 71 -7.79 3.75 -8.91
N LYS A 72 -7.86 2.58 -8.27
CA LYS A 72 -9.15 1.98 -7.83
C LYS A 72 -9.89 2.81 -6.78
N VAL A 73 -9.16 3.64 -6.02
CA VAL A 73 -9.74 4.53 -5.00
C VAL A 73 -9.82 5.98 -5.47
N GLY A 74 -9.59 6.25 -6.75
CA GLY A 74 -9.74 7.58 -7.35
C GLY A 74 -8.53 8.50 -7.19
N LEU A 75 -7.41 8.00 -6.65
CA LEU A 75 -6.15 8.75 -6.59
C LEU A 75 -5.33 8.45 -7.85
N THR A 76 -5.43 9.36 -8.81
CA THR A 76 -4.63 9.34 -10.05
C THR A 76 -3.51 10.36 -9.96
N ASN A 77 -2.35 10.10 -10.58
CA ASN A 77 -1.19 11.00 -10.60
C ASN A 77 -0.44 11.13 -9.26
N ILE A 78 -0.25 9.99 -8.61
CA ILE A 78 0.68 9.80 -7.49
C ILE A 78 1.86 9.00 -8.08
N TYR A 79 3.10 9.39 -7.77
CA TYR A 79 4.38 9.02 -8.41
C TYR A 79 4.76 9.84 -9.66
#